data_AF-A0A7Z9FJ33-F1
#
_entry.id   AF-A0A7Z9FJ33-F1
#
_cell.length_a   1.000
_cell.length_b   1.000
_cell.length_c   1.000
_cell.angle_alpha   90.00
_cell.angle_beta   90.00
_cell.angle_gamma   90.00
#
_symmetry.space_group_name_H-M   'P 1'
#
loop_
_entity.id
_entity.type
_entity.pdbx_description
1 polymer ?
#
loop_
_entity_poly.entity_id
_entity_poly.type
_entity_poly.pdbx_seq_one_letter_code
_entity_poly.pdbx_strand_id
1 'polypeptide(L)' 'AWRTGVKETGVTVHFVDAGMDTGNIFLQRKVSVDPDDTEESLAEKIHNVEHQLLPEAIQKFQQEL' A
#
# COMPACT_ATOMS: atom_id res chain seq x y z
N ALA A 1 4.69 -1.81 -11.29
CA ALA A 1 3.27 -1.80 -11.69
C ALA A 1 3.09 -1.17 -13.08
N TRP A 2 3.48 0.09 -13.27
CA TRP A 2 3.25 0.83 -14.52
C TRP A 2 3.75 0.10 -15.79
N ARG A 3 5.04 -0.20 -15.87
CA ARG A 3 5.66 -0.82 -17.07
C ARG A 3 5.27 -2.27 -17.33
N THR A 4 4.59 -2.92 -16.39
CA THR A 4 4.29 -4.36 -16.45
C THR A 4 2.87 -4.65 -16.94
N GLY A 5 2.03 -3.63 -17.16
CA GLY A 5 0.66 -3.79 -17.66
C GLY A 5 -0.26 -4.57 -16.70
N VAL A 6 0.05 -4.56 -15.40
CA VAL A 6 -0.79 -5.22 -14.38
C VAL A 6 -2.08 -4.41 -14.18
N LYS A 7 -3.18 -5.09 -13.85
CA LYS A 7 -4.48 -4.46 -13.57
C LYS A 7 -4.64 -3.98 -12.13
N GLU A 8 -3.80 -4.50 -11.23
CA GLU A 8 -3.83 -4.19 -9.81
C GLU A 8 -2.39 -4.07 -9.29
N THR A 9 -2.19 -3.13 -8.37
CA THR A 9 -1.04 -3.02 -7.48
C THR A 9 -1.54 -2.87 -6.04
N GLY A 10 -0.70 -2.60 -5.06
CA GLY A 10 -1.15 -2.43 -3.69
C GLY A 10 -0.14 -1.75 -2.77
N VAL A 11 -0.63 -1.40 -1.59
CA VAL A 11 0.12 -0.83 -0.48
C VAL A 11 0.02 -1.79 0.70
N THR A 12 1.14 -1.98 1.40
CA THR A 12 1.23 -2.89 2.55
C THR A 12 1.80 -2.15 3.75
N VAL A 13 1.17 -2.30 4.91
CA VAL A 13 1.75 -1.95 6.21
C VAL A 13 2.13 -3.25 6.90
N HIS A 14 3.38 -3.36 7.32
CA HIS A 14 3.91 -4.55 7.98
C HIS A 14 4.77 -4.16 9.19
N PHE A 15 5.03 -5.13 10.07
CA PHE A 15 5.95 -4.93 11.19
C PHE A 15 7.40 -4.92 10.70
N VAL A 16 8.27 -4.20 11.40
CA VAL A 16 9.71 -4.19 11.09
C VAL A 16 10.39 -5.38 11.76
N ASP A 17 11.24 -6.07 11.01
CA ASP A 17 12.15 -7.11 11.52
C ASP A 17 13.58 -6.87 11.00
N ALA A 18 14.45 -7.89 11.06
CA ALA A 18 15.85 -7.76 10.66
C ALA A 18 16.07 -7.70 9.14
N GLY A 19 15.07 -8.02 8.33
CA GLY A 19 15.15 -7.95 6.87
C GLY A 19 14.48 -6.70 6.30
N MET A 20 14.71 -6.46 5.01
CA MET A 20 14.05 -5.39 4.27
C MET A 20 12.68 -5.88 3.79
N ASP A 21 11.63 -5.21 4.25
CA ASP A 21 10.22 -5.47 3.88
C ASP A 21 9.76 -6.92 4.13
N THR A 22 10.33 -7.61 5.14
CA THR A 22 10.08 -9.03 5.42
C THR A 22 9.14 -9.31 6.60
N GLY A 23 8.86 -8.32 7.44
CA GLY A 23 8.04 -8.59 8.62
C GLY A 23 6.58 -8.87 8.29
N ASN A 24 5.86 -9.40 9.27
CA ASN A 24 4.48 -9.84 9.09
C ASN A 24 3.58 -8.70 8.62
N ILE A 25 2.76 -8.98 7.61
CA ILE A 25 1.76 -8.06 7.08
C ILE A 25 0.72 -7.76 8.17
N PHE A 26 0.49 -6.48 8.44
CA PHE A 26 -0.54 -6.02 9.37
C PHE A 26 -1.81 -5.60 8.62
N LEU A 27 -1.67 -4.73 7.62
CA LEU A 27 -2.76 -4.32 6.73
C LEU A 27 -2.27 -4.25 5.28
N GLN A 28 -3.17 -4.47 4.33
CA GLN A 28 -2.89 -4.35 2.91
C GLN A 28 -4.11 -3.81 2.17
N ARG A 29 -3.88 -2.97 1.16
CA ARG A 29 -4.94 -2.44 0.28
C ARG A 29 -4.53 -2.53 -1.17
N LYS A 30 -5.45 -3.02 -2.00
CA LYS A 30 -5.32 -3.03 -3.45
C LYS A 30 -5.54 -1.65 -4.03
N VAL A 31 -4.85 -1.37 -5.14
CA VAL A 31 -4.99 -0.16 -5.95
C VAL A 31 -5.17 -0.60 -7.39
N SER A 32 -6.30 -0.26 -8.00
CA SER A 32 -6.55 -0.55 -9.41
C SER A 32 -5.63 0.26 -10.30
N VAL A 33 -5.12 -0.35 -11.37
CA VAL A 33 -4.41 0.33 -12.45
C VAL A 33 -5.37 0.46 -13.62
N ASP A 34 -5.83 1.68 -13.88
CA ASP A 34 -6.82 1.95 -14.92
C ASP A 34 -6.14 2.12 -16.29
N PRO A 35 -6.82 1.81 -17.41
CA PRO A 35 -6.21 1.93 -18.75
C PRO A 35 -5.69 3.33 -19.09
N ASP A 36 -6.27 4.36 -18.48
CA ASP A 36 -5.95 5.76 -18.72
C ASP A 36 -5.02 6.36 -17.64
N ASP A 37 -4.54 5.55 -16.69
CA ASP A 37 -3.52 6.02 -15.75
C ASP A 37 -2.24 6.42 -16.50
N THR A 38 -1.46 7.35 -15.95
CA THR A 38 -0.05 7.56 -16.28
C THR A 38 0.82 7.03 -15.14
N GLU A 39 2.14 7.05 -15.31
CA GLU A 39 3.06 6.71 -14.22
C GLU A 39 2.81 7.62 -13.00
N GLU A 40 2.60 8.91 -13.26
CA GLU A 40 2.35 9.94 -12.26
C GLU A 40 0.98 9.78 -11.59
N SER A 41 -0.10 9.56 -12.35
CA SER A 41 -1.44 9.39 -11.75
C SER A 41 -1.53 8.09 -10.94
N LEU A 42 -0.87 7.02 -11.39
CA LEU A 42 -0.80 5.78 -10.64
C LEU A 42 0.00 5.96 -9.35
N ALA A 43 1.11 6.68 -9.39
CA ALA A 43 1.90 6.99 -8.18
C ALA A 43 1.06 7.81 -7.18
N GLU A 44 0.32 8.83 -7.65
CA GLU A 44 -0.58 9.61 -6.80
C GLU A 44 -1.68 8.74 -6.17
N LYS A 45 -2.29 7.83 -6.94
CA LYS A 45 -3.28 6.86 -6.42
C LYS A 45 -2.69 5.98 -5.33
N ILE A 46 -1.47 5.49 -5.50
CA ILE A 46 -0.75 4.69 -4.51
C ILE A 46 -0.51 5.51 -3.24
N HIS A 47 0.02 6.74 -3.36
CA HIS A 47 0.29 7.62 -2.22
C HIS A 47 -0.98 8.00 -1.46
N ASN A 48 -2.09 8.26 -2.16
CA ASN A 48 -3.38 8.52 -1.52
C ASN A 48 -3.84 7.33 -0.68
N VAL A 49 -3.59 6.10 -1.14
CA VAL A 49 -3.90 4.89 -0.39
C VAL A 49 -2.94 4.71 0.80
N GLU A 50 -1.65 5.03 0.65
CA GLU A 50 -0.67 5.04 1.76
C GLU A 50 -1.09 5.98 2.89
N HIS A 51 -1.46 7.22 2.54
CA HIS A 51 -1.88 8.24 3.50
C HIS A 51 -3.16 7.88 4.25
N GLN A 52 -3.95 6.93 3.75
CA GLN A 52 -5.13 6.40 4.45
C GLN A 52 -4.78 5.15 5.25
N LEU A 53 -4.04 4.22 4.66
CA LEU A 53 -3.78 2.90 5.22
C LEU A 53 -2.85 2.96 6.45
N LEU A 54 -1.86 3.85 6.46
CA LEU A 54 -0.93 3.94 7.58
C LEU A 54 -1.58 4.52 8.86
N PRO A 55 -2.36 5.63 8.82
CA PRO A 55 -3.10 6.08 10.00
C PRO A 55 -4.12 5.06 10.50
N GLU A 56 -4.81 4.36 9.59
CA GLU A 56 -5.72 3.26 9.95
C GLU A 56 -4.98 2.13 10.67
N ALA A 57 -3.79 1.76 10.18
CA ALA A 57 -2.95 0.76 10.83
C ALA A 57 -2.57 1.19 12.25
N ILE A 58 -2.13 2.44 12.44
CA ILE A 58 -1.78 2.96 13.78
C ILE A 58 -2.99 2.92 14.71
N GLN A 59 -4.16 3.35 14.24
CA GLN A 59 -5.38 3.37 15.04
C GLN A 59 -5.82 1.95 15.44
N LYS A 60 -5.74 0.99 14.51
CA LYS A 60 -6.05 -0.41 14.78
C LYS A 60 -5.05 -1.03 15.75
N PHE A 61 -3.76 -0.75 15.58
CA PHE A 61 -2.71 -1.23 16.47
C PHE A 61 -2.92 -0.73 17.91
N GLN A 62 -3.35 0.53 18.09
CA GLN A 62 -3.68 1.08 19.40
C GLN A 62 -4.86 0.39 20.10
N GLN A 63 -5.80 -0.20 19.34
CA GLN A 63 -6.96 -0.90 19.89
C GLN A 63 -6.67 -2.36 20.26
N GLU A 64 -5.57 -2.92 19.75
CA GLU A 64 -5.14 -4.29 20.04
C GLU A 64 -4.15 -4.39 21.21
N LEU A 65 -3.70 -3.25 21.73
CA LEU A 65 -2.96 -3.11 23.00
C LEU A 65 -3.91 -3.22 24.19
#